data_AF-A0A4R5GE98-F1
#
_entry.id   AF-A0A4R5GE98-F1
#
_cell.length_a   1.000
_cell.length_b   1.000
_cell.length_c   1.000
_cell.angle_alpha   90.00
_cell.angle_beta   90.00
_cell.angle_gamma   90.00
#
_symmetry.space_group_name_H-M   'P 1'
#
loop_
_entity.id
_entity.type
_entity.pdbx_description
1 polymer ?
#
loop_
_entity_poly.entity_id
_entity_poly.type
_entity_poly.pdbx_seq_one_letter_code
_entity_poly.pdbx_strand_id
1 'polypeptide(L)'
;MSKTISHIQLTETLELAERQDGFWLYDKTRGMNLSMGAKTPQDALVEALSYYQRRIKDVETKYRELETKVNAFVEQFIEIES
;
A
#
# COMPACT_ATOMS: atom_id res chain seq x y z
N MET A 1 14.27 -6.61 20.39
CA MET A 1 12.90 -6.17 20.04
C MET A 1 12.37 -5.36 21.22
N SER A 2 11.93 -4.11 21.01
CA SER A 2 11.38 -3.27 22.09
C SER A 2 10.12 -3.90 22.67
N LYS A 3 9.89 -3.71 23.98
CA LYS A 3 8.74 -4.28 24.68
C LYS A 3 7.46 -3.60 24.19
N THR A 4 6.47 -4.39 23.74
CA THR A 4 5.13 -3.89 23.42
C THR A 4 4.44 -3.39 24.68
N ILE A 5 3.93 -2.16 24.62
CA ILE A 5 3.17 -1.50 25.69
C ILE A 5 1.68 -1.83 25.52
N SER A 6 1.16 -1.60 24.31
CA SER A 6 -0.23 -1.87 23.96
C SER A 6 -0.33 -2.37 22.51
N HIS A 7 -1.40 -3.09 22.22
CA HIS A 7 -1.73 -3.57 20.89
C HIS A 7 -3.24 -3.39 20.68
N ILE A 8 -3.59 -2.82 19.53
CA ILE A 8 -4.96 -2.50 19.14
C ILE A 8 -5.17 -3.07 17.75
N GLN A 9 -6.16 -3.94 17.62
CA GLN A 9 -6.67 -4.35 16.33
C GLN A 9 -7.64 -3.27 15.83
N LEU A 10 -7.27 -2.54 14.77
CA LEU A 10 -8.08 -1.48 14.19
C LEU A 10 -9.13 -2.04 13.22
N THR A 11 -8.73 -3.01 12.41
CA THR A 11 -9.59 -3.76 11.50
C THR A 11 -9.16 -5.24 11.46
N GLU A 12 -9.81 -6.07 10.65
CA GLU A 12 -9.37 -7.46 10.44
C GLU A 12 -7.91 -7.56 9.96
N THR A 13 -7.47 -6.56 9.19
CA THR A 13 -6.18 -6.56 8.50
C THR A 13 -5.18 -5.53 9.03
N LEU A 14 -5.61 -4.57 9.84
CA LEU A 14 -4.77 -3.47 10.31
C LEU A 14 -4.63 -3.49 11.83
N GLU A 15 -3.38 -3.47 12.29
CA GLU A 15 -3.02 -3.54 13.71
C GLU A 15 -2.08 -2.41 14.08
N LEU A 16 -2.30 -1.79 15.23
CA LEU A 16 -1.45 -0.75 15.78
C LEU A 16 -0.84 -1.25 17.10
N ALA A 17 0.48 -1.24 17.18
CA ALA A 17 1.21 -1.57 18.39
C ALA A 17 1.94 -0.32 18.91
N GLU A 18 1.75 -0.01 20.19
CA GLU A 18 2.56 0.97 20.90
C GLU A 18 3.75 0.26 21.53
N ARG A 19 4.93 0.83 21.32
CA ARG A 19 6.20 0.36 21.88
C ARG A 19 6.95 1.52 22.51
N GLN A 20 8.00 1.23 23.26
CA GLN A 20 8.85 2.26 23.87
C GLN A 20 9.44 3.24 22.86
N ASP A 21 9.63 2.81 21.62
CA ASP A 21 10.18 3.57 20.50
C ASP A 21 9.12 4.16 19.56
N GLY A 22 7.85 4.15 19.96
CA GLY A 22 6.74 4.77 19.23
C GLY A 22 5.69 3.77 18.74
N PHE A 23 4.92 4.21 17.75
CA PHE A 23 3.78 3.48 17.20
C PHE A 23 4.16 2.73 15.92
N TRP A 24 3.73 1.49 15.83
CA TRP A 24 4.01 0.58 14.73
C TRP A 24 2.68 0.11 14.14
N LEU A 25 2.46 0.37 12.85
CA LEU A 25 1.23 0.01 12.17
C LEU A 25 1.50 -1.13 11.18
N TYR A 26 0.97 -2.31 11.48
CA TYR A 26 1.10 -3.51 10.65
C TYR A 26 -0.13 -3.71 9.77
N ASP A 27 0.09 -4.03 8.50
CA ASP A 27 -0.97 -4.41 7.56
C ASP A 27 -0.77 -5.84 7.08
N LYS A 28 -1.72 -6.73 7.42
CA LYS A 28 -1.72 -8.14 7.05
C LYS A 28 -1.83 -8.37 5.54
N THR A 29 -2.55 -7.51 4.82
CA THR A 29 -2.69 -7.65 3.37
C THR A 29 -1.39 -7.35 2.63
N ARG A 30 -0.53 -6.53 3.23
CA ARG A 30 0.81 -6.22 2.72
C ARG A 30 1.90 -7.09 3.34
N GLY A 31 1.62 -7.70 4.49
CA GLY A 31 2.56 -8.54 5.24
C GLY A 31 3.70 -7.74 5.87
N MET A 32 3.53 -6.43 6.11
CA MET A 32 4.59 -5.55 6.59
C MET A 32 4.05 -4.40 7.46
N ASN A 33 4.96 -3.74 8.20
CA ASN A 33 4.64 -2.47 8.85
C ASN A 33 4.57 -1.35 7.80
N LEU A 34 3.45 -0.65 7.74
CA LEU A 34 3.28 0.57 6.94
C LEU A 34 3.83 1.81 7.65
N SER A 35 3.93 1.76 8.98
CA SER A 35 4.59 2.76 9.80
C SER A 35 5.42 2.08 10.89
N MET A 36 6.62 2.61 11.16
CA MET A 36 7.56 2.06 12.14
C MET A 36 8.10 3.19 13.02
N GLY A 37 7.73 3.19 14.30
CA GLY A 37 8.21 4.18 15.27
C GLY A 37 7.63 5.58 15.08
N ALA A 38 6.38 5.68 14.61
CA ALA A 38 5.67 6.94 14.55
C ALA A 38 5.51 7.56 15.95
N LYS A 39 5.52 8.89 16.05
CA LYS A 39 5.42 9.60 17.33
C LYS A 39 4.04 9.48 17.95
N THR A 40 3.01 9.43 17.11
CA THR A 40 1.62 9.32 17.52
C THR A 40 0.88 8.25 16.69
N PRO A 41 -0.25 7.72 17.17
CA PRO A 41 -1.13 6.88 16.36
C PRO A 41 -1.56 7.55 15.05
N GLN A 42 -1.81 8.87 15.09
CA GLN A 42 -2.24 9.65 13.95
C GLN A 42 -1.14 9.72 12.88
N ASP A 43 0.11 9.94 13.28
CA ASP A 43 1.25 9.93 12.35
C ASP A 43 1.37 8.57 11.66
N ALA A 44 1.20 7.47 12.41
CA ALA A 44 1.22 6.11 11.85
C ALA A 44 0.13 5.89 10.80
N LEU A 45 -1.08 6.41 11.05
CA LEU A 45 -2.19 6.35 10.10
C LEU A 45 -1.95 7.22 8.87
N VAL A 46 -1.38 8.42 9.03
CA VAL A 46 -1.02 9.30 7.90
C VAL A 46 0.05 8.66 7.02
N GLU A 47 1.05 8.01 7.61
CA GLU A 47 2.06 7.25 6.86
C GLU A 47 1.43 6.10 6.06
N ALA A 48 0.46 5.39 6.65
CA ALA A 48 -0.28 4.33 5.98
C ALA A 48 -1.10 4.86 4.78
N LEU A 49 -1.83 5.96 4.98
CA LEU A 49 -2.58 6.62 3.91
C LEU A 49 -1.66 7.07 2.78
N SER A 50 -0.52 7.68 3.14
CA SER A 50 0.49 8.13 2.17
C SER A 50 1.09 6.97 1.37
N TYR A 51 1.37 5.84 2.04
CA TYR A 51 1.79 4.61 1.37
C TYR A 51 0.76 4.16 0.34
N TYR A 52 -0.52 4.11 0.72
CA TYR A 52 -1.59 3.66 -0.17
C TYR A 52 -1.84 4.62 -1.33
N GLN A 53 -1.78 5.93 -1.12
CA GLN A 53 -1.86 6.94 -2.18
C GLN A 53 -0.73 6.81 -3.20
N ARG A 54 0.50 6.55 -2.74
CA ARG A 54 1.62 6.29 -3.67
C ARG A 54 1.40 4.99 -4.43
N ARG A 55 1.02 3.92 -3.72
CA ARG A 55 0.83 2.59 -4.31
C ARG A 55 -0.29 2.59 -5.36
N ILE A 56 -1.41 3.26 -5.11
CA ILE A 56 -2.52 3.31 -6.08
C ILE A 56 -2.08 4.04 -7.34
N LYS A 57 -1.37 5.17 -7.21
CA LYS A 57 -0.79 5.91 -8.33
C LYS A 57 0.17 5.04 -9.16
N ASP A 58 1.02 4.25 -8.51
CA ASP A 58 1.94 3.33 -9.19
C ASP A 58 1.19 2.24 -9.96
N VAL A 59 0.15 1.67 -9.36
CA VAL A 59 -0.69 0.63 -9.98
C VAL A 59 -1.45 1.20 -11.18
N GLU A 60 -2.08 2.37 -11.04
CA GLU A 60 -2.81 3.04 -12.13
C GLU A 60 -1.89 3.42 -13.29
N THR A 61 -0.64 3.80 -13.00
CA THR A 61 0.36 4.09 -14.03
C THR A 61 0.75 2.84 -14.79
N LYS A 62 1.11 1.76 -14.08
CA LYS A 62 1.46 0.46 -14.69
C LYS A 62 0.31 -0.13 -15.49
N TYR A 63 -0.92 0.00 -14.99
CA TYR A 63 -2.11 -0.46 -15.69
C TYR A 63 -2.28 0.29 -17.03
N ARG A 64 -2.22 1.62 -17.02
CA ARG A 64 -2.32 2.42 -18.26
C ARG A 64 -1.21 2.11 -19.26
N GLU A 65 0.02 1.88 -18.78
CA GLU A 65 1.13 1.46 -19.64
C GLU A 65 0.88 0.09 -20.27
N LEU A 66 0.36 -0.87 -19.51
CA LEU A 66 0.02 -2.20 -20.01
C LEU A 66 -1.12 -2.12 -21.03
N GLU A 67 -2.19 -1.40 -20.71
CA GLU A 67 -3.35 -1.18 -21.58
C GLU A 67 -2.92 -0.55 -22.92
N THR A 68 -2.08 0.49 -22.87
CA THR A 68 -1.54 1.14 -24.08
C THR A 68 -0.79 0.15 -24.97
N LYS A 69 0.08 -0.69 -24.37
CA LYS A 69 0.86 -1.69 -25.11
C LYS A 69 -0.02 -2.79 -25.71
N VAL A 70 -1.02 -3.25 -24.97
CA VAL A 70 -1.96 -4.28 -25.43
C VAL A 70 -2.81 -3.73 -26.58
N ASN A 71 -3.33 -2.52 -26.46
CA ASN A 71 -4.12 -1.90 -27.53
C ASN A 71 -3.29 -1.72 -28.80
N ALA A 72 -2.08 -1.17 -28.68
CA ALA A 72 -1.18 -1.01 -29.82
C ALA A 72 -0.75 -2.35 -30.47
N PHE A 73 -0.71 -3.44 -29.70
CA PHE A 73 -0.49 -4.77 -30.23
C PHE A 73 -1.71 -5.29 -30.99
N VAL A 74 -2.91 -5.18 -30.40
CA VAL A 74 -4.17 -5.66 -31.01
C VAL A 74 -4.48 -4.92 -32.31
N GLU A 75 -4.26 -3.60 -32.34
CA GLU A 75 -4.45 -2.77 -33.55
C GLU A 75 -3.66 -3.29 -34.76
N GLN A 76 -2.49 -3.91 -34.57
CA GLN A 76 -1.69 -4.48 -35.66
C GLN A 76 -2.36 -5.66 -36.38
N PHE A 77 -3.35 -6.30 -35.76
CA PHE A 77 -4.03 -7.48 -36.31
C PHE A 77 -5.43 -7.17 -36.83
N ILE A 78 -5.97 -5.97 -36.56
CA ILE A 78 -7.30 -5.57 -37.00
C ILE A 78 -7.29 -5.15 -38.49
N GLU A 79 -6.14 -4.76 -39.07
CA GLU A 79 -6.02 -4.37 -40.49
C GLU A 79 -5.94 -5.54 -41.49
N ILE A 80 -6.15 -6.81 -41.07
CA ILE A 80 -6.01 -7.99 -41.95
C ILE A 80 -7.30 -8.31 -42.75
N GLU A 81 -8.42 -7.64 -42.50
CA GLU A 81 -9.66 -7.80 -43.27
C GLU A 81 -9.88 -6.62 -44.22
N SER A 82 -9.27 -6.64 -45.41
CA SER A 82 -9.62 -5.78 -46.56
C SER A 82 -9.38 -6.50 -47.88
#